data_AF-A0A7W4YPC9-F1
#
_entry.id   AF-A0A7W4YPC9-F1
#
_cell.length_a   1.000
_cell.length_b   1.000
_cell.length_c   1.000
_cell.angle_alpha   90.00
_cell.angle_beta   90.00
_cell.angle_gamma   90.00
#
_symmetry.space_group_name_H-M   'P 1'
#
loop_
_entity.id
_entity.type
_entity.pdbx_description
1 polymer ?
#
loop_
_entity_poly.entity_id
_entity_poly.type
_entity_poly.pdbx_seq_one_letter_code
_entity_poly.pdbx_strand_id
1 'polypeptide(L)'
;MTTTPPGWYDDGNGSARWWDGSQWTQQTQALEVQPQAHEVWANDGATIPPRPPLPDMDAGTALGFAVADGTEPPSQPPAKSKLWILFVAVGAVLVALIVLAAVFIPMAIRAVIGGQAYSPEGEQETAGVAVVELYDQAWREVDCEKFEAATTETFRDSTGLTDCDLFNDQAGYFAQSTEDYAVTVTSVVATADNITVETTESYFAYIDSMGEEVDEPISYSDHYVYTLVAEGSGWAIASADVS
;
A
#
# COMPACT_ATOMS: atom_id res chain seq x y z
N MET A 1 0.94 -23.13 -23.83
CA MET A 1 0.50 -23.37 -22.45
C MET A 1 1.68 -23.97 -21.72
N THR A 2 2.26 -23.23 -20.78
CA THR A 2 3.42 -23.66 -20.00
C THR A 2 2.87 -24.33 -18.75
N THR A 3 3.02 -25.66 -18.65
CA THR A 3 2.59 -26.40 -17.45
C THR A 3 3.68 -26.30 -16.39
N THR A 4 3.31 -26.11 -15.13
CA THR A 4 4.25 -26.06 -14.01
C THR A 4 5.01 -27.38 -13.93
N PRO A 5 6.36 -27.38 -14.01
CA PRO A 5 7.15 -28.59 -13.95
C PRO A 5 7.05 -29.26 -12.58
N PRO A 6 7.24 -30.58 -12.46
CA PRO A 6 7.25 -31.26 -11.16
C PRO A 6 8.39 -30.73 -10.27
N GLY A 7 8.11 -30.48 -9.00
CA GLY A 7 9.06 -29.85 -8.09
C GLY A 7 8.53 -29.62 -6.67
N TRP A 8 9.44 -29.22 -5.78
CA TRP A 8 9.08 -28.72 -4.45
C TRP A 8 8.73 -27.24 -4.56
N TYR A 9 7.60 -26.85 -3.99
CA TYR A 9 7.14 -25.48 -3.96
C TYR A 9 6.69 -25.15 -2.54
N ASP A 10 6.85 -23.89 -2.15
CA ASP A 10 6.40 -23.43 -0.83
C ASP A 10 4.88 -23.62 -0.67
N ASP A 11 4.46 -24.15 0.47
CA ASP A 11 3.05 -24.32 0.82
C ASP A 11 2.49 -23.22 1.73
N GLY A 12 3.29 -22.18 2.00
CA GLY A 12 2.89 -21.00 2.77
C GLY A 12 2.85 -21.21 4.28
N ASN A 13 3.25 -22.39 4.77
CA ASN A 13 3.28 -22.73 6.20
C ASN A 13 4.72 -22.99 6.72
N GLY A 14 5.73 -22.50 5.99
CA GLY A 14 7.14 -22.75 6.31
C GLY A 14 7.62 -24.16 5.92
N SER A 15 6.88 -24.84 5.05
CA SER A 15 7.25 -26.12 4.45
C SER A 15 7.11 -26.09 2.94
N ALA A 16 7.89 -26.92 2.24
CA ALA A 16 7.70 -27.15 0.83
C ALA A 16 6.79 -28.38 0.62
N ARG A 17 5.89 -28.30 -0.36
CA ARG A 17 5.05 -29.40 -0.83
C ARG A 17 5.38 -29.78 -2.27
N TRP A 18 5.33 -31.09 -2.57
CA TRP A 18 5.71 -31.59 -3.88
C TRP A 18 4.57 -31.55 -4.90
N TRP A 19 4.79 -30.91 -6.04
CA TRP A 19 3.94 -30.93 -7.25
C TRP A 19 4.46 -31.99 -8.22
N ASP A 20 3.58 -32.86 -8.73
CA ASP A 20 3.97 -33.95 -9.65
C ASP A 20 3.90 -33.58 -11.15
N GLY A 21 3.57 -32.33 -11.47
CA GLY A 21 3.30 -31.86 -12.83
C GLY A 21 1.81 -31.76 -13.17
N SER A 22 0.93 -32.33 -12.33
CA SER A 22 -0.52 -32.36 -12.53
C SER A 22 -1.33 -32.06 -11.26
N GLN A 23 -0.82 -32.42 -10.08
CA GLN A 23 -1.46 -32.15 -8.79
C GLN A 23 -0.43 -32.07 -7.64
N TRP A 24 -0.84 -31.47 -6.53
CA TRP A 24 -0.09 -31.45 -5.28
C TRP A 24 -0.16 -32.83 -4.60
N THR A 25 0.99 -33.40 -4.26
CA THR A 25 1.07 -34.68 -3.54
C THR A 25 0.97 -34.46 -2.03
N GLN A 26 0.92 -35.53 -1.23
CA GLN A 26 0.93 -35.42 0.25
C GLN A 26 2.35 -35.32 0.84
N GLN A 27 3.39 -35.31 0.00
CA GLN A 27 4.76 -35.21 0.48
C GLN A 27 5.06 -33.75 0.85
N THR A 28 5.48 -33.53 2.09
CA THR A 28 5.95 -32.25 2.62
C THR A 28 7.39 -32.38 3.13
N GLN A 29 8.18 -31.32 2.97
CA GLN A 29 9.55 -31.22 3.48
C GLN A 29 9.70 -29.91 4.25
N ALA A 30 10.20 -29.99 5.48
CA ALA A 30 10.61 -28.81 6.23
C ALA A 30 11.87 -28.22 5.56
N LEU A 31 11.86 -26.90 5.32
CA LEU A 31 13.05 -26.20 4.84
C LEU A 31 14.09 -26.22 5.99
N GLU A 32 15.03 -27.16 5.94
CA GLU A 32 16.10 -27.24 6.93
C GLU A 32 17.01 -26.01 6.80
N VAL A 33 16.88 -25.06 7.73
CA VAL A 33 17.86 -24.01 7.95
C VAL A 33 19.14 -24.67 8.46
N GLN A 34 20.10 -24.84 7.57
CA GLN A 34 21.40 -25.43 7.88
C GLN A 34 22.21 -24.43 8.72
N PRO A 35 22.62 -24.76 9.97
CA PRO A 35 23.36 -23.82 10.80
C PRO A 35 24.80 -23.74 10.29
N GLN A 36 25.10 -22.73 9.47
CA GLN A 36 26.47 -22.36 9.13
C GLN A 36 27.08 -21.64 10.33
N ALA A 37 28.20 -22.18 10.80
CA ALA A 37 28.89 -21.77 12.01
C ALA A 37 29.31 -20.28 11.97
N HIS A 38 28.95 -19.58 13.03
CA HIS A 38 29.45 -18.28 13.46
C HIS A 38 31.00 -18.24 13.54
N GLU A 39 31.67 -17.75 12.50
CA GLU A 39 33.00 -17.17 12.67
C GLU A 39 32.84 -15.75 13.22
N VAL A 40 33.17 -15.59 14.50
CA VAL A 40 33.26 -14.30 15.18
C VAL A 40 34.49 -13.57 14.63
N TRP A 41 34.28 -12.63 13.72
CA TRP A 41 35.33 -11.68 13.35
C TRP A 41 35.31 -10.54 14.38
N ALA A 42 36.39 -10.49 15.15
CA ALA A 42 36.67 -9.48 16.15
C ALA A 42 36.74 -8.07 15.51
N ASN A 43 36.16 -7.09 16.18
CA ASN A 43 36.25 -5.67 15.83
C ASN A 43 37.71 -5.19 15.86
N ASP A 44 38.25 -4.87 14.69
CA ASP A 44 39.37 -3.95 14.55
C ASP A 44 38.88 -2.66 13.85
N GLY A 45 38.57 -1.64 14.66
CA GLY A 45 38.79 -0.23 14.35
C GLY A 45 38.38 0.33 12.98
N ALA A 46 37.21 -0.02 12.45
CA ALA A 46 36.70 0.65 11.25
C ALA A 46 36.24 2.08 11.59
N THR A 47 37.07 3.07 11.24
CA THR A 47 36.66 4.47 11.16
C THR A 47 35.54 4.60 10.13
N ILE A 48 34.33 4.96 10.58
CA ILE A 48 33.23 5.36 9.69
C ILE A 48 33.72 6.57 8.89
N PRO A 49 33.82 6.51 7.54
CA PRO A 49 34.14 7.71 6.76
C PRO A 49 33.00 8.73 6.95
N PRO A 50 33.29 10.03 7.10
CA PRO A 50 32.24 11.03 7.18
C PRO A 50 31.39 10.99 5.91
N ARG A 51 30.07 11.06 6.09
CA ARG A 51 29.09 11.22 5.01
C ARG A 51 29.57 12.35 4.08
N PRO A 52 29.69 12.13 2.77
CA PRO A 52 30.02 13.21 1.85
C PRO A 52 28.95 14.31 1.97
N PRO A 53 29.33 15.60 1.97
CA PRO A 53 28.36 16.68 1.98
C PRO A 53 27.46 16.57 0.75
N LEU A 54 26.15 16.71 0.97
CA LEU A 54 25.18 16.83 -0.11
C LEU A 54 25.59 18.01 -1.01
N PRO A 55 25.51 17.89 -2.34
CA PRO A 55 25.73 19.02 -3.23
C PRO A 55 24.69 20.11 -2.92
N ASP A 56 25.14 21.35 -2.80
CA ASP A 56 24.29 22.54 -2.68
C ASP A 56 23.37 22.63 -3.91
N MET A 57 22.14 22.16 -3.76
CA MET A 57 21.07 22.32 -4.75
C MET A 57 20.52 23.74 -4.59
N ASP A 58 21.13 24.68 -5.31
CA ASP A 58 20.65 26.05 -5.43
C ASP A 58 19.22 26.04 -6.00
N ALA A 59 18.24 26.34 -5.15
CA ALA A 59 16.85 26.51 -5.54
C ALA A 59 16.70 27.79 -6.36
N GLY A 60 17.10 27.74 -7.63
CA GLY A 60 17.13 28.96 -8.42
C GLY A 60 17.66 28.88 -9.83
N THR A 61 17.69 27.74 -10.53
CA THR A 61 18.02 27.77 -11.98
C THR A 61 17.47 26.58 -12.75
N ALA A 62 16.15 26.52 -12.93
CA ALA A 62 15.54 25.58 -13.88
C ALA A 62 14.38 26.23 -14.65
N LEU A 63 14.58 27.44 -15.17
CA LEU A 63 13.71 28.02 -16.21
C LEU A 63 14.56 28.84 -17.19
N GLY A 64 15.17 28.14 -18.14
CA GLY A 64 15.95 28.72 -19.24
C GLY A 64 15.07 29.44 -20.27
N PHE A 65 14.47 30.57 -19.90
CA PHE A 65 13.85 31.47 -20.86
C PHE A 65 14.89 32.46 -21.38
N ALA A 66 15.55 32.09 -22.48
CA ALA A 66 16.31 33.03 -23.29
C ALA A 66 15.33 33.95 -24.02
N VAL A 67 15.44 35.25 -23.75
CA VAL A 67 14.76 36.32 -24.47
C VAL A 67 15.43 36.45 -25.84
N ALA A 68 14.69 36.17 -26.91
CA ALA A 68 15.12 36.46 -28.28
C ALA A 68 14.12 37.41 -28.93
N ASP A 69 14.62 38.62 -29.19
CA ASP A 69 13.92 39.70 -29.87
C ASP A 69 14.07 39.57 -31.39
N GLY A 70 13.01 39.92 -32.12
CA GLY A 70 13.02 40.30 -33.54
C GLY A 70 13.21 39.19 -34.60
N THR A 71 12.15 38.84 -35.33
CA THR A 71 11.88 39.23 -36.73
C THR A 71 10.94 38.24 -37.44
N GLU A 72 9.77 38.75 -37.85
CA GLU A 72 8.77 38.07 -38.68
C GLU A 72 9.15 38.19 -40.17
N PRO A 73 8.99 37.12 -40.98
CA PRO A 73 8.05 37.19 -42.12
C PRO A 73 7.50 35.81 -42.58
N PRO A 74 6.68 35.74 -43.64
CA PRO A 74 5.30 36.15 -43.74
C PRO A 74 4.33 34.95 -43.77
N SER A 75 3.07 35.27 -43.51
CA SER A 75 1.89 34.41 -43.66
C SER A 75 1.78 33.67 -45.00
N GLN A 76 1.68 32.34 -44.94
CA GLN A 76 1.02 31.54 -45.99
C GLN A 76 -0.13 30.75 -45.36
N PRO A 77 -1.38 30.87 -45.85
CA PRO A 77 -2.43 29.94 -45.49
C PRO A 77 -2.49 28.80 -46.50
N PRO A 78 -2.52 27.54 -46.04
CA PRO A 78 -3.30 26.55 -46.76
C PRO A 78 -4.24 25.73 -45.86
N ALA A 79 -5.51 25.77 -46.27
CA ALA A 79 -6.59 24.81 -46.08
C ALA A 79 -6.88 24.30 -44.65
N LYS A 80 -8.05 24.70 -44.12
CA LYS A 80 -8.73 24.07 -42.98
C LYS A 80 -8.96 22.58 -43.25
N SER A 81 -8.01 21.75 -42.83
CA SER A 81 -8.23 20.33 -42.67
C SER A 81 -8.95 20.10 -41.35
N LYS A 82 -10.17 19.55 -41.42
CA LYS A 82 -10.98 19.17 -40.25
C LYS A 82 -10.36 18.03 -39.42
N LEU A 83 -9.12 17.62 -39.73
CA LEU A 83 -8.34 16.60 -39.05
C LEU A 83 -7.95 17.02 -37.62
N TRP A 84 -7.73 18.31 -37.35
CA TRP A 84 -7.45 18.80 -35.99
C TRP A 84 -8.65 18.59 -35.05
N ILE A 85 -9.87 18.84 -35.52
CA ILE A 85 -11.09 18.56 -34.75
C ILE A 85 -11.24 17.06 -34.52
N LEU A 86 -10.82 16.23 -35.48
CA LEU A 86 -10.83 14.78 -35.35
C LEU A 86 -9.83 14.29 -34.28
N PHE A 87 -8.63 14.89 -34.18
CA PHE A 87 -7.67 14.57 -33.10
C PHE A 87 -8.16 15.03 -31.72
N VAL A 88 -8.78 16.21 -31.61
CA VAL A 88 -9.35 16.69 -30.35
C VAL A 88 -10.58 15.87 -29.94
N ALA A 89 -11.44 15.49 -30.88
CA ALA A 89 -12.58 14.62 -30.62
C ALA A 89 -12.15 13.19 -30.25
N VAL A 90 -11.14 12.63 -30.91
CA VAL A 90 -10.61 11.29 -30.59
C VAL A 90 -9.90 11.30 -29.23
N GLY A 91 -9.15 12.35 -28.90
CA GLY A 91 -8.57 12.54 -27.56
C GLY A 91 -9.64 12.69 -26.48
N ALA A 92 -10.68 13.49 -26.72
CA ALA A 92 -11.80 13.65 -25.78
C ALA A 92 -12.62 12.37 -25.63
N VAL A 93 -12.80 11.59 -26.70
CA VAL A 93 -13.47 10.29 -26.65
C VAL A 93 -12.61 9.24 -25.96
N LEU A 94 -11.28 9.23 -26.15
CA LEU A 94 -10.38 8.36 -25.40
C LEU A 94 -10.33 8.73 -23.92
N VAL A 95 -10.26 10.02 -23.57
CA VAL A 95 -10.32 10.48 -22.18
C VAL A 95 -11.69 10.17 -21.58
N ALA A 96 -12.79 10.40 -22.30
CA ALA A 96 -14.12 10.02 -21.84
C ALA A 96 -14.27 8.50 -21.69
N LEU A 97 -13.67 7.68 -22.58
CA LEU A 97 -13.64 6.23 -22.46
C LEU A 97 -12.75 5.76 -21.32
N ILE A 98 -11.63 6.43 -21.05
CA ILE A 98 -10.74 6.13 -19.91
C ILE A 98 -11.42 6.53 -18.59
N VAL A 99 -12.12 7.67 -18.54
CA VAL A 99 -12.92 8.08 -17.38
C VAL A 99 -14.11 7.15 -17.20
N LEU A 100 -14.79 6.77 -18.28
CA LEU A 100 -15.90 5.82 -18.22
C LEU A 100 -15.39 4.42 -17.84
N ALA A 101 -14.21 4.00 -18.30
CA ALA A 101 -13.56 2.78 -17.86
C ALA A 101 -13.09 2.86 -16.39
N ALA A 102 -12.54 3.98 -15.93
CA ALA A 102 -12.16 4.17 -14.53
C ALA A 102 -13.38 4.16 -13.59
N VAL A 103 -14.58 4.51 -14.08
CA VAL A 103 -15.84 4.44 -13.33
C VAL A 103 -16.51 3.06 -13.47
N PHE A 104 -16.48 2.44 -14.65
CA PHE A 104 -17.17 1.17 -14.93
C PHE A 104 -16.31 -0.07 -14.70
N ILE A 105 -14.98 -0.03 -14.77
CA ILE A 105 -14.10 -1.16 -14.43
C ILE A 105 -14.23 -1.53 -12.95
N PRO A 106 -14.18 -0.61 -11.97
CA PRO A 106 -14.49 -0.98 -10.59
C PRO A 106 -15.95 -1.44 -10.44
N MET A 107 -16.90 -0.91 -11.22
CA MET A 107 -18.31 -1.32 -11.17
C MET A 107 -18.59 -2.69 -11.82
N ALA A 108 -17.75 -3.12 -12.78
CA ALA A 108 -17.86 -4.41 -13.48
C ALA A 108 -17.10 -5.53 -12.77
N ILE A 109 -16.00 -5.21 -12.06
CA ILE A 109 -15.33 -6.17 -11.15
C ILE A 109 -16.26 -6.50 -9.96
N ARG A 110 -17.06 -5.54 -9.48
CA ARG A 110 -18.11 -5.74 -8.46
C ARG A 110 -19.22 -6.73 -8.88
N ALA A 111 -19.34 -7.10 -10.14
CA ALA A 111 -20.41 -7.99 -10.62
C ALA A 111 -19.95 -9.44 -10.90
N VAL A 112 -18.65 -9.71 -10.99
CA VAL A 112 -18.13 -11.01 -11.44
C VAL A 112 -17.44 -11.82 -10.33
N ILE A 113 -17.04 -11.16 -9.25
CA ILE A 113 -16.59 -11.81 -8.02
C ILE A 113 -17.69 -11.59 -6.98
N GLY A 114 -18.24 -12.66 -6.41
CA GLY A 114 -19.30 -12.63 -5.41
C GLY A 114 -18.88 -12.05 -4.05
N GLY A 115 -18.27 -10.87 -4.05
CA GLY A 115 -17.98 -10.08 -2.85
C GLY A 115 -19.11 -9.09 -2.61
N GLN A 116 -19.97 -9.38 -1.64
CA GLN A 116 -20.83 -8.37 -1.03
C GLN A 116 -19.92 -7.24 -0.53
N ALA A 117 -19.93 -6.08 -1.19
CA ALA A 117 -19.40 -4.87 -0.59
C ALA A 117 -20.22 -4.62 0.68
N TYR A 118 -19.59 -4.82 1.84
CA TYR A 118 -20.21 -4.56 3.13
C TYR A 118 -20.73 -3.12 3.16
N SER A 119 -21.99 -2.94 3.57
CA SER A 119 -22.61 -1.64 3.76
C SER A 119 -23.03 -1.56 5.23
N PRO A 120 -22.57 -0.57 6.01
CA PRO A 120 -22.91 -0.48 7.42
C PRO A 120 -24.42 -0.23 7.61
N GLU A 121 -25.04 -1.05 8.47
CA GLU A 121 -26.45 -1.00 8.84
C GLU A 121 -26.62 -0.33 10.23
N GLY A 122 -26.07 0.87 10.41
CA GLY A 122 -26.29 1.63 11.65
C GLY A 122 -25.30 2.75 11.91
N GLU A 123 -25.64 3.64 12.85
CA GLU A 123 -24.78 4.76 13.26
C GLU A 123 -23.45 4.27 13.85
N GLN A 124 -23.49 3.23 14.70
CA GLN A 124 -22.27 2.66 15.30
C GLN A 124 -21.41 1.93 14.26
N GLU A 125 -22.01 1.15 13.36
CA GLU A 125 -21.27 0.49 12.28
C GLU A 125 -20.60 1.51 11.36
N THR A 126 -21.30 2.60 11.04
CA THR A 126 -20.73 3.73 10.28
C THR A 126 -19.58 4.39 11.04
N ALA A 127 -19.70 4.57 12.36
CA ALA A 127 -18.63 5.13 13.19
C ALA A 127 -17.40 4.21 13.25
N GLY A 128 -17.60 2.89 13.34
CA GLY A 128 -16.51 1.93 13.34
C GLY A 128 -15.71 1.96 12.04
N VAL A 129 -16.41 1.94 10.90
CA VAL A 129 -15.76 2.09 9.58
C VAL A 129 -15.00 3.40 9.48
N ALA A 130 -15.59 4.52 9.90
CA ALA A 130 -14.95 5.83 9.83
C ALA A 130 -13.65 5.92 10.66
N VAL A 131 -13.58 5.25 11.81
CA VAL A 131 -12.36 5.20 12.64
C VAL A 131 -11.25 4.38 11.97
N VAL A 132 -11.59 3.22 11.40
CA VAL A 132 -10.60 2.41 10.66
C VAL A 132 -10.12 3.13 9.39
N GLU A 133 -11.01 3.82 8.68
CA GLU A 133 -10.63 4.67 7.54
C GLU A 133 -9.74 5.85 7.97
N LEU A 134 -9.98 6.43 9.16
CA LEU A 134 -9.13 7.49 9.71
C LEU A 134 -7.73 6.97 10.07
N TYR A 135 -7.67 5.76 10.65
CA TYR A 135 -6.42 5.08 10.94
C TYR A 135 -5.62 4.77 9.66
N ASP A 136 -6.26 4.23 8.63
CA ASP A 136 -5.63 4.01 7.31
C ASP A 136 -5.06 5.32 6.74
N GLN A 137 -5.87 6.39 6.74
CA GLN A 137 -5.42 7.70 6.27
C GLN A 137 -4.22 8.23 7.05
N ALA A 138 -4.19 8.00 8.37
CA ALA A 138 -3.06 8.41 9.19
C ALA A 138 -1.74 7.80 8.70
N TRP A 139 -1.73 6.49 8.42
CA TRP A 139 -0.54 5.79 7.91
C TRP A 139 -0.15 6.25 6.51
N ARG A 140 -1.14 6.37 5.60
CA ARG A 140 -0.89 6.74 4.21
C ARG A 140 -0.44 8.19 4.03
N GLU A 141 -0.93 9.09 4.87
CA GLU A 141 -0.59 10.51 4.82
C GLU A 141 0.53 10.90 5.80
N VAL A 142 1.00 9.95 6.62
CA VAL A 142 1.97 10.18 7.69
C VAL A 142 1.48 11.32 8.60
N ASP A 143 0.23 11.19 9.08
CA ASP A 143 -0.49 12.19 9.86
C ASP A 143 -0.72 11.71 11.30
N CYS A 144 0.14 12.17 12.21
CA CYS A 144 0.08 11.82 13.63
C CYS A 144 -1.23 12.26 14.31
N GLU A 145 -1.81 13.39 13.90
CA GLU A 145 -3.05 13.88 14.53
C GLU A 145 -4.21 12.92 14.24
N LYS A 146 -4.28 12.41 13.00
CA LYS A 146 -5.24 11.36 12.64
C LYS A 146 -4.97 10.05 13.37
N PHE A 147 -3.70 9.67 13.53
CA PHE A 147 -3.31 8.47 14.26
C PHE A 147 -3.75 8.53 15.73
N GLU A 148 -3.45 9.64 16.41
CA GLU A 148 -3.87 9.85 17.80
C GLU A 148 -5.40 9.93 17.95
N ALA A 149 -6.09 10.54 16.99
CA ALA A 149 -7.55 10.62 17.00
C ALA A 149 -8.24 9.26 16.75
N ALA A 150 -7.62 8.37 15.98
CA ALA A 150 -8.17 7.06 15.64
C ALA A 150 -7.83 5.96 16.67
N THR A 151 -6.87 6.21 17.58
CA THR A 151 -6.31 5.19 18.48
C THR A 151 -6.41 5.57 19.95
N THR A 152 -6.56 4.57 20.81
CA THR A 152 -6.42 4.75 22.26
C THR A 152 -4.95 4.91 22.67
N GLU A 153 -4.69 5.53 23.81
CA GLU A 153 -3.33 5.59 24.40
C GLU A 153 -2.78 4.18 24.64
N THR A 154 -3.60 3.26 25.14
CA THR A 154 -3.21 1.86 25.37
C THR A 154 -2.77 1.15 24.08
N PHE A 155 -3.43 1.42 22.96
CA PHE A 155 -3.02 0.87 21.66
C PHE A 155 -1.64 1.38 21.25
N ARG A 156 -1.42 2.70 21.38
CA ARG A 156 -0.13 3.33 21.06
C ARG A 156 1.01 2.79 21.94
N ASP A 157 0.75 2.60 23.23
CA ASP A 157 1.71 1.97 24.16
C ASP A 157 2.04 0.54 23.74
N SER A 158 1.04 -0.25 23.35
CA SER A 158 1.24 -1.66 22.98
C SER A 158 2.02 -1.85 21.68
N THR A 159 1.87 -0.92 20.74
CA THR A 159 2.59 -0.91 19.44
C THR A 159 3.96 -0.25 19.54
N GLY A 160 4.25 0.46 20.64
CA GLY A 160 5.47 1.26 20.80
C GLY A 160 5.45 2.57 20.01
N LEU A 161 4.31 2.95 19.42
CA LEU A 161 4.12 4.19 18.67
C LEU A 161 3.60 5.30 19.59
N THR A 162 4.35 5.58 20.66
CA THR A 162 3.88 6.41 21.78
C THR A 162 3.97 7.92 21.55
N ASP A 163 4.62 8.34 20.47
CA ASP A 163 4.73 9.74 20.08
C ASP A 163 4.78 9.90 18.56
N CYS A 164 4.65 11.15 18.10
CA CYS A 164 4.61 11.46 16.68
C CYS A 164 5.92 11.19 15.95
N ASP A 165 7.07 11.27 16.60
CA ASP A 165 8.35 11.00 15.92
C ASP A 165 8.44 9.50 15.59
N LEU A 166 8.07 8.63 16.54
CA LEU A 166 8.01 7.18 16.35
C LEU A 166 6.97 6.78 15.31
N PHE A 167 5.78 7.38 15.36
CA PHE A 167 4.75 7.12 14.36
C PHE A 167 5.19 7.57 12.95
N ASN A 168 5.71 8.80 12.81
CA ASN A 168 6.08 9.34 11.50
C ASN A 168 7.22 8.56 10.84
N ASP A 169 8.17 8.06 11.63
CA ASP A 169 9.26 7.22 11.11
C ASP A 169 8.70 5.90 10.55
N GLN A 170 7.84 5.22 11.32
CA GLN A 170 7.27 3.93 10.93
C GLN A 170 6.26 4.06 9.78
N ALA A 171 5.37 5.06 9.83
CA ALA A 171 4.42 5.34 8.76
C ALA A 171 5.12 5.84 7.49
N GLY A 172 6.17 6.65 7.63
CA GLY A 172 7.00 7.09 6.51
C GLY A 172 7.75 5.94 5.86
N TYR A 173 8.27 4.99 6.64
CA TYR A 173 8.86 3.76 6.11
C TYR A 173 7.83 2.95 5.34
N PHE A 174 6.68 2.67 5.95
CA PHE A 174 5.58 1.94 5.32
C PHE A 174 5.14 2.59 4.00
N ALA A 175 4.93 3.90 3.97
CA ALA A 175 4.50 4.62 2.77
C ALA A 175 5.54 4.59 1.64
N GLN A 176 6.83 4.41 1.95
CA GLN A 176 7.90 4.28 0.96
C GLN A 176 8.12 2.84 0.50
N SER A 177 7.84 1.86 1.36
CA SER A 177 8.08 0.44 1.09
C SER A 177 6.87 -0.29 0.49
N THR A 178 5.71 0.38 0.43
CA THR A 178 4.42 -0.25 0.08
C THR A 178 3.75 0.45 -1.09
N GLU A 179 3.24 -0.33 -2.05
CA GLU A 179 2.49 0.15 -3.22
C GLU A 179 1.10 -0.51 -3.33
N ASP A 180 0.19 0.15 -4.04
CA ASP A 180 -1.21 -0.27 -4.29
C ASP A 180 -1.97 -0.76 -3.04
N TYR A 181 -1.68 -0.15 -1.89
CA TYR A 181 -2.34 -0.48 -0.64
C TYR A 181 -3.86 -0.22 -0.73
N ALA A 182 -4.65 -1.24 -0.41
CA ALA A 182 -6.10 -1.18 -0.43
C ALA A 182 -6.70 -1.92 0.77
N VAL A 183 -7.64 -1.25 1.45
CA VAL A 183 -8.41 -1.80 2.57
C VAL A 183 -9.84 -2.09 2.11
N THR A 184 -10.33 -3.28 2.41
CA THR A 184 -11.74 -3.64 2.21
C THR A 184 -12.34 -4.09 3.53
N VAL A 185 -13.35 -3.37 4.03
CA VAL A 185 -14.14 -3.81 5.19
C VAL A 185 -14.96 -5.04 4.80
N THR A 186 -14.82 -6.13 5.55
CA THR A 186 -15.51 -7.40 5.31
C THR A 186 -16.63 -7.66 6.31
N SER A 187 -16.51 -7.13 7.53
CA SER A 187 -17.50 -7.28 8.59
C SER A 187 -17.44 -6.11 9.57
N VAL A 188 -18.58 -5.72 10.13
CA VAL A 188 -18.62 -4.90 11.34
C VAL A 188 -19.67 -5.47 12.28
N VAL A 189 -19.30 -5.61 13.54
CA VAL A 189 -20.19 -6.05 14.61
C VAL A 189 -20.14 -5.02 15.71
N ALA A 190 -21.24 -4.30 15.91
CA ALA A 190 -21.38 -3.31 16.96
C ALA A 190 -22.14 -3.87 18.16
N THR A 191 -21.62 -3.62 19.36
CA THR A 191 -22.25 -3.94 20.64
C THR A 191 -22.35 -2.68 21.51
N ALA A 192 -22.95 -2.80 22.70
CA ALA A 192 -23.00 -1.67 23.63
C ALA A 192 -21.61 -1.25 24.13
N ASP A 193 -20.64 -2.17 24.16
CA ASP A 193 -19.35 -1.99 24.84
C ASP A 193 -18.17 -1.84 23.86
N ASN A 194 -18.27 -2.41 22.66
CA ASN A 194 -17.22 -2.39 21.64
C ASN A 194 -17.79 -2.50 20.22
N ILE A 195 -16.99 -2.08 19.23
CA ILE A 195 -17.22 -2.35 17.81
C ILE A 195 -16.04 -3.18 17.29
N THR A 196 -16.33 -4.28 16.62
CA THR A 196 -15.32 -5.05 15.88
C THR A 196 -15.46 -4.77 14.40
N VAL A 197 -14.37 -4.36 13.75
CA VAL A 197 -14.29 -4.15 12.30
C VAL A 197 -13.27 -5.12 11.73
N GLU A 198 -13.68 -5.94 10.77
CA GLU A 198 -12.77 -6.83 10.05
C GLU A 198 -12.46 -6.26 8.67
N THR A 199 -11.19 -6.33 8.27
CA THR A 199 -10.75 -5.88 6.95
C THR A 199 -9.90 -6.95 6.26
N THR A 200 -9.91 -6.92 4.93
CA THR A 200 -8.87 -7.52 4.11
C THR A 200 -8.03 -6.39 3.49
N GLU A 201 -6.73 -6.45 3.71
CA GLU A 201 -5.76 -5.42 3.31
C GLU A 201 -4.77 -6.03 2.33
N SER A 202 -4.74 -5.51 1.11
CA SER A 202 -3.87 -6.00 0.04
C SER A 202 -2.87 -4.94 -0.37
N TYR A 203 -1.62 -5.35 -0.59
CA TYR A 203 -0.55 -4.43 -0.96
C TYR A 203 0.62 -5.15 -1.64
N PHE A 204 1.50 -4.36 -2.25
CA PHE A 204 2.82 -4.78 -2.70
C PHE A 204 3.87 -4.22 -1.76
N ALA A 205 4.83 -5.03 -1.30
CA ALA A 205 5.95 -4.56 -0.49
C ALA A 205 7.31 -4.87 -1.14
N TYR A 206 8.26 -3.96 -0.96
CA TYR A 206 9.66 -4.12 -1.37
C TYR A 206 10.55 -4.66 -0.25
N ILE A 207 9.93 -5.12 0.84
CA ILE A 207 10.57 -5.67 2.01
C ILE A 207 9.97 -7.05 2.24
N ASP A 208 10.81 -8.07 2.38
CA ASP A 208 10.35 -9.43 2.65
C ASP A 208 10.04 -9.66 4.14
N SER A 209 9.63 -10.89 4.49
CA SER A 209 9.30 -11.26 5.87
C SER A 209 10.51 -11.27 6.83
N MET A 210 11.74 -11.23 6.29
CA MET A 210 12.98 -11.12 7.06
C MET A 210 13.42 -9.67 7.25
N GLY A 211 12.72 -8.72 6.63
CA GLY A 211 13.07 -7.29 6.63
C GLY A 211 14.13 -6.93 5.59
N GLU A 212 14.39 -7.79 4.61
CA GLU A 212 15.35 -7.53 3.53
C GLU A 212 14.68 -6.86 2.33
N GLU A 213 15.39 -5.91 1.70
CA GLU A 213 14.93 -5.25 0.47
C GLU A 213 14.97 -6.22 -0.71
N VAL A 214 13.92 -6.20 -1.54
CA VAL A 214 13.79 -7.01 -2.75
C VAL A 214 13.61 -6.14 -3.98
N ASP A 215 14.20 -6.57 -5.11
CA ASP A 215 14.12 -5.85 -6.39
C ASP A 215 12.72 -5.95 -7.05
N GLU A 216 11.99 -7.04 -6.81
CA GLU A 216 10.63 -7.26 -7.29
C GLU A 216 9.66 -7.23 -6.12
N PRO A 217 8.57 -6.45 -6.18
CA PRO A 217 7.64 -6.35 -5.06
C PRO A 217 6.88 -7.65 -4.84
N ILE A 218 6.67 -8.00 -3.57
CA ILE A 218 5.91 -9.17 -3.14
C ILE A 218 4.48 -8.74 -2.82
N SER A 219 3.50 -9.51 -3.29
CA SER A 219 2.09 -9.24 -3.00
C SER A 219 1.67 -9.88 -1.68
N TYR A 220 1.04 -9.09 -0.82
CA TYR A 220 0.49 -9.50 0.46
C TYR A 220 -1.03 -9.26 0.49
N SER A 221 -1.71 -10.06 1.33
CA SER A 221 -3.13 -9.92 1.62
C SER A 221 -3.37 -10.38 3.05
N ASP A 222 -3.51 -9.42 3.96
CA ASP A 222 -3.67 -9.67 5.39
C ASP A 222 -5.13 -9.48 5.80
N HIS A 223 -5.58 -10.26 6.80
CA HIS A 223 -6.89 -10.06 7.43
C HIS A 223 -6.69 -9.46 8.81
N TYR A 224 -7.24 -8.26 9.02
CA TYR A 224 -7.17 -7.57 10.30
C TYR A 224 -8.52 -7.59 11.01
N VAL A 225 -8.45 -7.74 12.33
CA VAL A 225 -9.57 -7.58 13.25
C VAL A 225 -9.26 -6.40 14.16
N TYR A 226 -9.95 -5.28 13.91
CA TYR A 226 -9.87 -4.09 14.74
C TYR A 226 -10.94 -4.14 15.83
N THR A 227 -10.53 -3.94 17.08
CA THR A 227 -11.47 -3.78 18.21
C THR A 227 -11.44 -2.33 18.66
N LEU A 228 -12.59 -1.67 18.59
CA LEU A 228 -12.79 -0.28 18.97
C LEU A 228 -13.57 -0.20 20.28
N VAL A 229 -13.19 0.74 21.13
CA VAL A 229 -13.84 1.03 22.42
C VAL A 229 -14.27 2.49 22.49
N ALA A 230 -15.23 2.78 23.37
CA ALA A 230 -15.68 4.15 23.57
C ALA A 230 -14.56 5.00 24.20
N GLU A 231 -14.21 6.11 23.58
CA GLU A 231 -13.22 7.06 24.08
C GLU A 231 -13.74 8.50 23.88
N GLY A 232 -13.79 9.26 24.99
CA GLY A 232 -14.43 10.57 25.00
C GLY A 232 -15.90 10.49 24.57
N SER A 233 -16.24 11.15 23.46
CA SER A 233 -17.57 11.11 22.85
C SER A 233 -17.66 10.23 21.59
N GLY A 234 -16.60 9.50 21.25
CA GLY A 234 -16.49 8.72 20.03
C GLY A 234 -15.95 7.30 20.27
N TRP A 235 -15.34 6.74 19.24
CA TRP A 235 -14.74 5.42 19.24
C TRP A 235 -13.27 5.53 18.82
N ALA A 236 -12.43 4.67 19.38
CA ALA A 236 -11.01 4.60 19.03
C ALA A 236 -10.52 3.15 19.07
N ILE A 237 -9.50 2.84 18.28
CA ILE A 237 -8.90 1.51 18.18
C ILE A 237 -8.17 1.17 19.48
N ALA A 238 -8.55 0.05 20.09
CA ALA A 238 -7.92 -0.53 21.27
C ALA A 238 -6.99 -1.69 20.90
N SER A 239 -7.29 -2.44 19.84
CA SER A 239 -6.41 -3.48 19.28
C SER A 239 -6.60 -3.62 17.76
N ALA A 240 -5.55 -4.10 17.10
CA ALA A 240 -5.54 -4.50 15.70
C ALA A 240 -4.77 -5.81 15.61
N ASP A 241 -5.47 -6.90 15.33
CA ASP A 241 -4.92 -8.26 15.34
C ASP A 241 -4.96 -8.85 13.94
N VAL A 242 -3.87 -9.48 13.48
CA VAL A 242 -3.83 -10.24 12.22
C VAL A 242 -4.36 -11.65 12.47
N SER A 243 -5.28 -12.13 11.63
CA SER A 243 -5.91 -13.46 11.77
C SER A 243 -5.54 -14.45 10.67
#